data_AF-A0A517M7A3-F1
#
_entry.id   AF-A0A517M7A3-F1
#
_cell.length_a   1.000
_cell.length_b   1.000
_cell.length_c   1.000
_cell.angle_alpha   90.00
_cell.angle_beta   90.00
_cell.angle_gamma   90.00
#
_symmetry.space_group_name_H-M   'P 1'
#
loop_
_entity.id
_entity.type
_entity.pdbx_description
1 polymer ?
#
loop_
_entity_poly.entity_id
_entity_poly.type
_entity_poly.pdbx_seq_one_letter_code
_entity_poly.pdbx_strand_id
1 'polypeptide(L)'
;MPVAQILADIPQLEMGGTLAVQLACHALVRGFSASIYTYNVQVFDPTWFNRSEVDLAERLQRQRDAKGDANPRLSVATDAYLRFVSLGGQVLMQPLERPLIRQHLTDRVPMLAGLSATFLYQESRERPQAPDDRGISSVPDDLTGEPVGHFVVLSGYDDEADAVMIADPLHPYSSGASQPYYWSPIDHVAAAVLLGIVTFDSNFLVLRPLT
;
A
#
# COMPACT_ATOMS: atom_id res chain seq x y z
N MET A 1 3.75 -22.21 -1.88
CA MET A 1 3.49 -22.22 -0.42
C MET A 1 1.99 -22.00 -0.21
N PRO A 2 1.34 -22.63 0.78
CA PRO A 2 -0.08 -22.38 1.04
C PRO A 2 -0.31 -20.96 1.57
N VAL A 3 -1.40 -20.30 1.14
CA VAL A 3 -1.77 -18.93 1.55
C VAL A 3 -1.88 -18.80 3.08
N ALA A 4 -2.40 -19.83 3.75
CA ALA A 4 -2.53 -19.86 5.21
C ALA A 4 -1.21 -19.65 5.96
N GLN A 5 -0.08 -20.11 5.39
CA GLN A 5 1.23 -19.96 6.02
C GLN A 5 1.80 -18.55 5.81
N ILE A 6 1.47 -17.89 4.69
CA ILE A 6 1.78 -16.47 4.47
C ILE A 6 1.01 -15.60 5.47
N LEU A 7 -0.28 -15.90 5.67
CA LEU A 7 -1.13 -15.17 6.62
C LEU A 7 -0.72 -15.37 8.08
N ALA A 8 -0.14 -16.51 8.43
CA ALA A 8 0.40 -16.75 9.77
C ALA A 8 1.75 -16.05 10.01
N ASP A 9 2.57 -15.90 8.95
CA ASP A 9 3.89 -15.25 9.00
C ASP A 9 3.82 -13.71 9.00
N ILE A 10 2.67 -13.14 8.63
CA ILE A 10 2.40 -11.70 8.64
C ILE A 10 1.46 -11.45 9.83
N PRO A 11 1.95 -10.89 10.96
CA PRO A 11 1.09 -10.53 12.08
C PRO A 11 -0.09 -9.70 11.58
N GLN A 12 -1.30 -9.95 12.11
CA GLN A 12 -2.46 -9.11 11.83
C GLN A 12 -2.07 -7.65 12.03
N LEU A 13 -1.95 -6.96 10.90
CA LEU A 13 -1.46 -5.61 10.81
C LEU A 13 -2.59 -4.68 11.22
N GLU A 14 -2.74 -4.49 12.52
CA GLU A 14 -3.75 -3.59 13.10
C GLU A 14 -3.51 -2.11 12.75
N MET A 15 -2.41 -1.78 12.06
CA MET A 15 -2.01 -0.41 11.76
C MET A 15 -1.82 -0.22 10.25
N GLY A 16 -2.82 0.37 9.60
CA GLY A 16 -2.73 0.84 8.21
C GLY A 16 -1.44 1.64 8.00
N GLY A 17 -0.75 1.39 6.89
CA GLY A 17 0.53 2.00 6.54
C GLY A 17 1.76 1.11 6.64
N THR A 18 1.66 -0.08 7.25
CA THR A 18 2.84 -0.99 7.41
C THR A 18 2.74 -2.33 6.69
N LEU A 19 1.60 -2.63 6.05
CA LEU A 19 1.43 -3.89 5.31
C LEU A 19 2.40 -4.05 4.15
N ALA A 20 2.49 -3.05 3.27
CA ALA A 20 3.37 -3.12 2.10
C ALA A 20 4.83 -3.41 2.50
N VAL A 21 5.36 -2.70 3.49
CA VAL A 21 6.76 -2.86 3.90
C VAL A 21 7.02 -4.19 4.62
N GLN A 22 6.06 -4.70 5.39
CA GLN A 22 6.18 -6.03 6.00
C GLN A 22 6.14 -7.15 4.95
N LEU A 23 5.22 -7.07 3.98
CA LEU A 23 5.17 -7.98 2.84
C LEU A 23 6.47 -7.94 2.03
N ALA A 24 7.02 -6.73 1.82
CA ALA A 24 8.28 -6.54 1.13
C ALA A 24 9.45 -7.21 1.88
N CYS A 25 9.55 -7.02 3.20
CA CYS A 25 10.54 -7.71 4.02
C CYS A 25 10.41 -9.24 3.92
N HIS A 26 9.19 -9.75 3.99
CA HIS A 26 8.89 -11.17 3.88
C HIS A 26 9.30 -11.75 2.50
N ALA A 27 9.14 -10.97 1.43
CA ALA A 27 9.56 -11.31 0.08
C ALA A 27 11.09 -11.29 -0.08
N LEU A 28 11.78 -10.27 0.46
CA LEU A 28 13.24 -10.16 0.43
C LEU A 28 13.91 -11.37 1.09
N VAL A 29 13.43 -11.79 2.27
CA VAL A 29 13.94 -12.98 2.98
C VAL A 29 13.81 -14.27 2.15
N ARG A 30 12.88 -14.29 1.18
CA ARG A 30 12.61 -15.43 0.30
C ARG A 30 13.31 -15.33 -1.07
N GLY A 31 14.23 -14.38 -1.24
CA GLY A 31 14.98 -14.24 -2.48
C GLY A 31 14.22 -13.55 -3.60
N PHE A 32 13.27 -12.68 -3.27
CA PHE A 32 12.74 -11.70 -4.22
C PHE A 32 13.54 -10.40 -4.10
N SER A 33 13.56 -9.60 -5.16
CA SER A 33 13.81 -8.16 -5.03
C SER A 33 12.49 -7.45 -4.77
N ALA A 34 12.54 -6.37 -3.99
CA ALA A 34 11.37 -5.61 -3.59
C ALA A 34 11.65 -4.10 -3.67
N SER A 35 10.75 -3.39 -4.34
CA SER A 35 10.79 -1.93 -4.48
C SER A 35 9.46 -1.35 -3.99
N ILE A 36 9.53 -0.31 -3.16
CA ILE A 36 8.36 0.45 -2.70
C ILE A 36 8.43 1.84 -3.32
N TYR A 37 7.45 2.17 -4.16
CA TYR A 37 7.21 3.55 -4.57
C TYR A 37 6.33 4.21 -3.51
N THR A 38 6.83 5.22 -2.82
CA THR A 38 6.11 5.88 -1.72
C THR A 38 5.72 7.30 -2.08
N TYR A 39 4.51 7.68 -1.69
CA TYR A 39 3.98 9.04 -1.77
C TYR A 39 3.60 9.56 -0.36
N ASN A 40 3.94 8.80 0.68
CA ASN A 40 3.65 9.17 2.06
C ASN A 40 4.66 10.20 2.56
N VAL A 41 4.34 11.48 2.36
CA VAL A 41 5.15 12.62 2.82
C VAL A 41 5.07 12.85 4.34
N GLN A 42 4.25 12.09 5.07
CA GLN A 42 4.27 12.12 6.54
C GLN A 42 5.46 11.34 7.10
N VAL A 43 5.92 10.32 6.38
CA VAL A 43 7.08 9.50 6.74
C VAL A 43 8.33 9.99 6.00
N PHE A 44 8.21 10.26 4.70
CA PHE A 44 9.36 10.53 3.84
C PHE A 44 9.45 11.99 3.40
N ASP A 45 10.61 12.60 3.54
CA ASP A 45 10.88 13.91 2.94
C ASP A 45 11.35 13.72 1.48
N PRO A 46 10.73 14.39 0.49
CA PRO A 46 11.14 14.27 -0.91
C PRO A 46 12.60 14.62 -1.18
N THR A 47 13.21 15.48 -0.36
CA THR A 47 14.62 15.85 -0.49
C THR A 47 15.60 14.72 -0.16
N TRP A 48 15.11 13.60 0.39
CA TRP A 48 15.93 12.42 0.62
C TRP A 48 16.19 11.62 -0.66
N PHE A 49 15.40 11.83 -1.72
CA PHE A 49 15.46 11.06 -2.96
C PHE A 49 16.10 11.81 -4.13
N ASN A 50 16.37 13.11 -3.98
CA ASN A 50 16.97 13.94 -5.04
C ASN A 50 18.49 14.12 -4.92
N ARG A 51 19.12 13.48 -3.91
CA ARG A 51 20.56 13.59 -3.62
C ARG A 51 21.14 12.21 -3.40
N SER A 52 22.14 11.85 -4.20
CA SER A 52 22.82 10.55 -4.12
C SER A 52 23.58 10.32 -2.82
N GLU A 53 23.92 11.37 -2.08
CA GLU A 53 24.66 11.24 -0.81
C GLU A 53 23.77 10.98 0.41
N VAL A 54 22.44 11.00 0.25
CA VAL A 54 21.53 10.82 1.39
C VAL A 54 21.39 9.34 1.72
N ASP A 55 21.81 8.97 2.94
CA ASP A 55 21.49 7.67 3.52
C ASP A 55 20.06 7.71 4.09
N LEU A 56 19.16 6.97 3.43
CA LEU A 56 17.76 6.90 3.84
C LEU A 56 17.57 6.30 5.24
N ALA A 57 18.38 5.29 5.61
CA ALA A 57 18.28 4.65 6.92
C ALA A 57 18.70 5.63 8.03
N GLU A 58 19.76 6.39 7.80
CA GLU A 58 20.19 7.47 8.71
C GLU A 58 19.08 8.50 8.92
N ARG A 59 18.42 8.95 7.84
CA ARG A 59 17.35 9.95 7.91
C ARG A 59 16.12 9.45 8.65
N LEU A 60 15.71 8.22 8.37
CA LEU A 60 14.61 7.56 9.07
C LEU A 60 14.90 7.46 10.58
N GLN A 61 16.11 7.01 10.96
CA GLN A 61 16.48 6.91 12.37
C GLN A 61 16.44 8.28 13.06
N ARG A 62 17.06 9.31 12.48
CA ARG A 62 17.05 10.66 13.05
C ARG A 62 15.66 11.26 13.16
N GLN A 63 14.78 11.00 12.18
CA GLN A 63 13.40 11.45 12.24
C GLN A 63 12.64 10.78 13.38
N ARG A 64 12.85 9.47 13.57
CA ARG A 64 12.27 8.73 14.70
C ARG A 64 12.79 9.24 16.03
N ASP A 65 14.09 9.47 16.18
CA ASP A 65 14.66 10.01 17.43
C ASP A 65 14.08 11.39 17.77
N ALA A 66 13.77 12.20 16.76
CA ALA A 66 13.23 13.55 16.95
C ALA A 66 11.71 13.61 17.15
N LYS A 67 10.94 12.67 16.61
CA LYS A 67 9.46 12.75 16.53
C LYS A 67 8.73 11.50 17.02
N GLY A 68 9.44 10.42 17.27
CA GLY A 68 8.88 9.08 17.47
C GLY A 68 8.02 8.96 18.73
N ASP A 69 8.40 9.64 19.82
CA ASP A 69 7.64 9.64 21.08
C ASP A 69 6.28 10.31 20.92
N ALA A 70 6.20 11.37 20.10
CA ALA A 70 4.97 12.10 19.83
C ALA A 70 4.11 11.46 18.73
N ASN A 71 4.66 10.53 17.95
CA ASN A 71 3.97 9.87 16.85
C ASN A 71 4.30 8.36 16.82
N PRO A 72 3.57 7.55 17.60
CA PRO A 72 3.78 6.10 17.64
C PRO A 72 3.63 5.42 16.28
N ARG A 73 2.72 5.92 15.43
CA ARG A 73 2.50 5.38 14.08
C ARG A 73 3.70 5.62 13.17
N LEU A 74 4.33 6.79 13.27
CA LEU A 74 5.61 7.07 12.60
C LEU A 74 6.70 6.10 13.08
N SER A 75 6.84 5.92 14.40
CA SER A 75 7.85 5.01 14.96
C SER A 75 7.73 3.59 14.42
N VAL A 76 6.50 3.03 14.41
CA VAL A 76 6.23 1.69 13.90
C VAL A 76 6.51 1.59 12.40
N ALA A 77 6.12 2.60 11.61
CA ALA A 77 6.42 2.63 10.18
C ALA A 77 7.93 2.72 9.93
N THR A 78 8.63 3.60 10.65
CA THR A 78 10.08 3.75 10.56
C THR A 78 10.81 2.45 10.87
N ASP A 79 10.44 1.74 11.93
CA ASP A 79 11.03 0.44 12.27
C ASP A 79 10.93 -0.58 11.13
N ALA A 80 9.74 -0.65 10.51
CA ALA A 80 9.53 -1.54 9.38
C ALA A 80 10.36 -1.15 8.16
N TYR A 81 10.49 0.15 7.87
CA TYR A 81 11.32 0.64 6.76
C TYR A 81 12.82 0.48 7.00
N LEU A 82 13.31 0.69 8.23
CA LEU A 82 14.71 0.42 8.59
C LEU A 82 15.05 -1.05 8.36
N ARG A 83 14.17 -1.96 8.78
CA ARG A 83 14.32 -3.38 8.48
C ARG A 83 14.33 -3.65 6.98
N PHE A 84 13.39 -3.08 6.23
CA PHE A 84 13.30 -3.25 4.78
C PHE A 84 14.58 -2.83 4.05
N VAL A 85 15.11 -1.65 4.38
CA VAL A 85 16.36 -1.14 3.81
C VAL A 85 17.54 -2.05 4.20
N SER A 86 17.61 -2.52 5.45
CA SER A 86 18.67 -3.45 5.89
C SER A 86 18.67 -4.79 5.15
N LEU A 87 17.50 -5.22 4.64
CA LEU A 87 17.34 -6.43 3.84
C LEU A 87 17.62 -6.22 2.34
N GLY A 88 18.05 -5.01 1.94
CA GLY A 88 18.32 -4.66 0.54
C GLY A 88 17.11 -4.15 -0.24
N GLY A 89 16.00 -3.85 0.46
CA GLY A 89 14.82 -3.25 -0.12
C GLY A 89 15.06 -1.84 -0.63
N GLN A 90 14.42 -1.48 -1.75
CA GLN A 90 14.54 -0.15 -2.35
C GLN A 90 13.29 0.67 -2.09
N VAL A 91 13.44 1.85 -1.50
CA VAL A 91 12.37 2.85 -1.41
C VAL A 91 12.63 3.90 -2.48
N LEU A 92 11.60 4.23 -3.25
CA LEU A 92 11.65 5.15 -4.36
C LEU A 92 10.57 6.22 -4.16
N MET A 93 10.90 7.47 -4.46
CA MET A 93 9.93 8.56 -4.55
C MET A 93 10.16 9.31 -5.86
N GLN A 94 9.14 9.31 -6.70
CA GLN A 94 9.08 10.03 -7.96
C GLN A 94 7.61 10.42 -8.21
N PRO A 95 7.30 11.38 -9.09
CA PRO A 95 5.92 11.73 -9.41
C PRO A 95 5.09 10.49 -9.81
N LEU A 96 3.83 10.42 -9.34
CA LEU A 96 2.90 9.38 -9.78
C LEU A 96 2.34 9.76 -11.14
N GLU A 97 2.97 9.24 -12.19
CA GLU A 97 2.53 9.44 -13.56
C GLU A 97 1.99 8.14 -14.16
N ARG A 98 1.03 8.24 -15.08
CA ARG A 98 0.47 7.08 -15.79
C ARG A 98 1.54 6.14 -16.38
N PRO A 99 2.65 6.62 -16.98
CA PRO A 99 3.69 5.74 -17.51
C PRO A 99 4.28 4.79 -16.46
N LEU A 100 4.37 5.19 -15.18
CA LEU A 100 4.90 4.34 -14.13
C LEU A 100 4.05 3.07 -13.95
N ILE A 101 2.73 3.25 -13.83
CA ILE A 101 1.76 2.16 -13.68
C ILE A 101 1.70 1.35 -14.98
N ARG A 102 1.52 2.03 -16.11
CA ARG A 102 1.40 1.40 -17.44
C ARG A 102 2.59 0.50 -17.77
N GLN A 103 3.82 0.98 -17.53
CA GLN A 103 5.02 0.22 -17.86
C GLN A 103 5.08 -1.07 -17.06
N HIS A 104 4.90 -1.02 -15.74
CA HIS A 104 4.91 -2.20 -14.89
C HIS A 104 3.88 -3.25 -15.34
N LEU A 105 2.65 -2.81 -15.61
CA LEU A 105 1.57 -3.71 -16.01
C LEU A 105 1.76 -4.29 -17.42
N THR A 106 2.31 -3.49 -18.36
CA THR A 106 2.67 -3.96 -19.71
C THR A 106 3.82 -4.97 -19.67
N ASP A 107 4.77 -4.79 -18.76
CA ASP A 107 5.87 -5.73 -18.50
C ASP A 107 5.42 -6.97 -17.71
N ARG A 108 4.11 -7.12 -17.44
CA ARG A 108 3.50 -8.18 -16.63
C ARG A 108 4.05 -8.27 -15.20
N VAL A 109 4.40 -7.12 -14.64
CA VAL A 109 4.83 -6.97 -13.25
C VAL A 109 3.66 -6.37 -12.45
N PRO A 110 2.90 -7.20 -11.70
CA PRO A 110 1.79 -6.69 -10.89
C PRO A 110 2.31 -5.80 -9.75
N MET A 111 1.46 -4.85 -9.35
CA MET A 111 1.78 -3.89 -8.30
C MET A 111 0.76 -4.01 -7.18
N LEU A 112 1.21 -4.22 -5.94
CA LEU A 112 0.34 -4.10 -4.78
C LEU A 112 0.21 -2.62 -4.43
N ALA A 113 -0.99 -2.07 -4.49
CA ALA A 113 -1.27 -0.66 -4.23
C ALA A 113 -1.91 -0.51 -2.86
N GLY A 114 -1.28 0.26 -1.97
CA GLY A 114 -1.97 0.87 -0.85
C GLY A 114 -2.71 2.11 -1.35
N LEU A 115 -3.99 2.24 -1.01
CA LEU A 115 -4.83 3.34 -1.48
C LEU A 115 -5.97 3.66 -0.51
N SER A 116 -6.70 4.75 -0.79
CA SER A 116 -7.97 5.07 -0.12
C SER A 116 -9.11 4.23 -0.70
N ALA A 117 -9.66 3.30 0.08
CA ALA A 117 -10.86 2.55 -0.28
C ALA A 117 -12.09 3.45 -0.36
N THR A 118 -12.24 4.37 0.61
CA THR A 118 -13.33 5.35 0.63
C THR A 118 -13.42 6.10 -0.70
N PHE A 119 -12.29 6.54 -1.26
CA PHE A 119 -12.28 7.20 -2.56
C PHE A 119 -12.39 6.22 -3.74
N LEU A 120 -11.69 5.08 -3.71
CA LEU A 120 -11.72 4.12 -4.82
C LEU A 120 -13.14 3.62 -5.10
N TYR A 121 -13.89 3.29 -4.04
CA TYR A 121 -15.25 2.75 -4.16
C TYR A 121 -16.34 3.82 -4.09
N GLN A 122 -15.98 5.06 -3.77
CA GLN A 122 -16.94 6.16 -3.54
C GLN A 122 -17.96 5.79 -2.45
N GLU A 123 -17.45 5.20 -1.36
CA GLU A 123 -18.26 4.74 -0.23
C GLU A 123 -18.15 5.70 0.95
N SER A 124 -19.10 5.59 1.88
CA SER A 124 -19.06 6.36 3.12
C SER A 124 -17.79 6.04 3.91
N ARG A 125 -17.35 7.02 4.71
CA ARG A 125 -16.37 6.79 5.78
C ARG A 125 -16.91 5.76 6.76
N GLU A 126 -16.03 5.18 7.57
CA GLU A 126 -16.43 4.13 8.52
C GLU A 126 -16.20 4.55 9.96
N ARG A 127 -17.12 4.14 10.83
CA ARG A 127 -16.97 4.27 12.28
C ARG A 127 -16.82 2.88 12.91
N PRO A 128 -15.83 2.67 13.79
CA PRO A 128 -15.67 1.40 14.48
C PRO A 128 -16.87 1.09 15.38
N GLN A 129 -17.19 -0.19 15.50
CA GLN A 129 -18.20 -0.73 16.41
C GLN A 129 -17.72 -2.06 17.01
N ALA A 130 -18.43 -2.54 18.04
CA ALA A 130 -18.25 -3.93 18.48
C ALA A 130 -18.60 -4.88 17.33
N PRO A 131 -17.83 -5.98 17.12
CA PRO A 131 -18.14 -6.96 16.09
C PRO A 131 -19.58 -7.47 16.20
N ASP A 132 -20.31 -7.47 15.09
CA ASP A 132 -21.64 -8.09 15.01
C ASP A 132 -21.56 -9.63 14.89
N ASP A 133 -22.70 -10.31 14.74
CA ASP A 133 -22.77 -11.76 14.58
C ASP A 133 -22.01 -12.29 13.35
N ARG A 134 -21.64 -11.40 12.41
CA ARG A 134 -20.86 -11.70 11.20
C ARG A 134 -19.39 -11.32 11.37
N GLY A 135 -19.00 -10.82 12.53
CA GLY A 135 -17.65 -10.35 12.84
C GLY A 135 -17.32 -8.97 12.26
N ILE A 136 -18.31 -8.23 11.76
CA ILE A 136 -18.10 -6.90 11.17
C ILE A 136 -17.99 -5.87 12.30
N SER A 137 -16.82 -5.23 12.39
CA SER A 137 -16.46 -4.29 13.46
C SER A 137 -16.48 -2.82 13.02
N SER A 138 -17.11 -2.49 11.91
CA SER A 138 -17.26 -1.12 11.42
C SER A 138 -18.61 -0.92 10.71
N VAL A 139 -19.08 0.32 10.67
CA VAL A 139 -20.31 0.70 9.96
C VAL A 139 -20.11 1.96 9.12
N PRO A 140 -20.82 2.08 7.98
CA PRO A 140 -20.86 3.32 7.20
C PRO A 140 -21.36 4.52 8.04
N ASP A 141 -20.62 5.62 8.00
CA ASP A 141 -20.92 6.87 8.70
C ASP A 141 -20.29 8.06 7.93
N ASP A 142 -21.08 8.71 7.08
CA ASP A 142 -20.61 9.79 6.20
C ASP A 142 -20.28 11.10 6.94
N LEU A 143 -20.77 11.27 8.17
CA LEU A 143 -20.58 12.48 8.97
C LEU A 143 -19.42 12.36 9.95
N THR A 144 -19.40 11.30 10.76
CA THR A 144 -18.47 11.13 11.89
C THR A 144 -17.49 9.97 11.72
N GLY A 145 -17.60 9.22 10.63
CA GLY A 145 -16.63 8.18 10.27
C GLY A 145 -15.29 8.75 9.84
N GLU A 146 -14.30 7.86 9.78
CA GLU A 146 -12.96 8.12 9.27
C GLU A 146 -12.74 7.44 7.90
N PRO A 147 -11.92 8.01 7.01
CA PRO A 147 -11.55 7.35 5.76
C PRO A 147 -10.84 6.01 6.00
N VAL A 148 -11.10 5.06 5.11
CA VAL A 148 -10.55 3.70 5.15
C VAL A 148 -9.53 3.51 4.04
N GLY A 149 -8.42 2.86 4.40
CA GLY A 149 -7.37 2.43 3.49
C GLY A 149 -7.58 0.97 3.08
N HIS A 150 -7.05 0.60 1.93
CA HIS A 150 -7.11 -0.78 1.45
C HIS A 150 -5.94 -1.11 0.53
N PHE A 151 -5.70 -2.41 0.37
CA PHE A 151 -4.69 -2.95 -0.52
C PHE A 151 -5.31 -3.80 -1.62
N VAL A 152 -4.99 -3.44 -2.86
CA VAL A 152 -5.41 -4.18 -4.06
C VAL A 152 -4.20 -4.49 -4.93
N VAL A 153 -4.33 -5.47 -5.84
CA VAL A 153 -3.28 -5.79 -6.81
C VAL A 153 -3.68 -5.26 -8.18
N LEU A 154 -2.87 -4.36 -8.72
CA LEU A 154 -2.95 -3.94 -10.12
C LEU A 154 -2.27 -5.02 -10.97
N SER A 155 -3.01 -5.61 -11.91
CA SER A 155 -2.60 -6.86 -12.60
C SER A 155 -2.74 -6.84 -14.11
N GLY A 156 -3.28 -5.77 -14.69
CA GLY A 156 -3.41 -5.62 -16.14
C GLY A 156 -3.72 -4.19 -16.53
N TYR A 157 -3.45 -3.85 -17.79
CA TYR A 157 -3.69 -2.52 -18.34
C TYR A 157 -4.36 -2.64 -19.72
N ASP A 158 -5.40 -1.86 -19.95
CA ASP A 158 -6.14 -1.74 -21.21
C ASP A 158 -5.78 -0.39 -21.83
N ASP A 159 -5.11 -0.43 -22.98
CA ASP A 159 -4.63 0.77 -23.66
C ASP A 159 -5.75 1.56 -24.37
N GLU A 160 -6.83 0.88 -24.77
CA GLU A 160 -7.97 1.54 -25.41
C GLU A 160 -8.84 2.26 -24.38
N ALA A 161 -9.07 1.62 -23.23
CA ALA A 161 -9.90 2.15 -22.16
C ALA A 161 -9.14 3.04 -21.14
N ASP A 162 -7.80 3.13 -21.24
CA ASP A 162 -6.91 3.75 -20.25
C ASP A 162 -7.24 3.30 -18.81
N ALA A 163 -7.41 1.98 -18.67
CA ALA A 163 -7.92 1.35 -17.47
C ALA A 163 -6.95 0.31 -16.92
N VAL A 164 -7.00 0.12 -15.60
CA VAL A 164 -6.20 -0.86 -14.87
C VAL A 164 -7.12 -1.94 -14.31
N MET A 165 -6.70 -3.19 -14.46
CA MET A 165 -7.38 -4.33 -13.85
C MET A 165 -6.93 -4.44 -12.40
N ILE A 166 -7.90 -4.34 -11.51
CA ILE A 166 -7.73 -4.45 -10.07
C ILE A 166 -8.18 -5.84 -9.64
N ALA A 167 -7.29 -6.58 -8.98
CA ALA A 167 -7.60 -7.79 -8.24
C ALA A 167 -7.77 -7.42 -6.76
N ASP A 168 -8.97 -7.61 -6.24
CA ASP A 168 -9.39 -7.05 -4.96
C ASP A 168 -9.96 -8.15 -4.05
N PRO A 169 -9.36 -8.38 -2.86
CA PRO A 169 -9.84 -9.39 -1.93
C PRO A 169 -11.18 -9.04 -1.26
N LEU A 170 -11.60 -7.76 -1.29
CA LEU A 170 -12.86 -7.29 -0.69
C LEU A 170 -13.99 -7.11 -1.72
N HIS A 171 -13.68 -7.04 -3.02
CA HIS A 171 -14.69 -6.86 -4.05
C HIS A 171 -15.65 -8.06 -4.12
N PRO A 172 -16.96 -7.85 -4.27
CA PRO A 172 -17.85 -8.67 -3.48
C PRO A 172 -18.20 -10.02 -4.10
N TYR A 173 -18.18 -10.98 -3.19
CA TYR A 173 -19.17 -12.06 -3.04
C TYR A 173 -20.64 -11.58 -2.90
N SER A 174 -21.00 -10.32 -3.22
CA SER A 174 -22.31 -9.70 -2.93
C SER A 174 -23.13 -9.18 -4.13
N SER A 175 -22.66 -9.31 -5.37
CA SER A 175 -23.44 -8.91 -6.56
C SER A 175 -23.67 -10.03 -7.60
N GLY A 176 -23.27 -11.27 -7.31
CA GLY A 176 -23.36 -12.38 -8.26
C GLY A 176 -22.36 -12.31 -9.43
N ALA A 177 -21.47 -11.31 -9.45
CA ALA A 177 -20.29 -11.30 -10.30
C ALA A 177 -19.26 -12.30 -9.74
N SER A 178 -18.83 -13.26 -10.55
CA SER A 178 -18.04 -14.42 -10.09
C SER A 178 -16.54 -14.18 -9.95
N GLN A 179 -16.06 -12.94 -10.03
CA GLN A 179 -14.62 -12.68 -10.13
C GLN A 179 -14.13 -11.52 -9.26
N PRO A 180 -13.03 -11.69 -8.51
CA PRO A 180 -12.41 -10.64 -7.68
C PRO A 180 -11.65 -9.61 -8.52
N TYR A 181 -12.02 -9.44 -9.79
CA TYR A 181 -11.31 -8.61 -10.77
C TYR A 181 -12.29 -7.62 -11.39
N TYR A 182 -11.89 -6.36 -11.46
CA TYR A 182 -12.65 -5.32 -12.18
C TYR A 182 -11.70 -4.29 -12.77
N TRP A 183 -12.20 -3.53 -13.75
CA TRP A 183 -11.43 -2.47 -14.40
C TRP A 183 -11.79 -1.11 -13.83
N SER A 184 -10.78 -0.25 -13.63
CA SER A 184 -10.96 1.14 -13.20
C SER A 184 -10.07 2.06 -14.04
N PRO A 185 -10.51 3.27 -14.39
CA PRO A 185 -9.67 4.26 -15.05
C PRO A 185 -8.37 4.50 -14.27
N ILE A 186 -7.24 4.57 -14.97
CA ILE A 186 -5.91 4.71 -14.36
C ILE A 186 -5.80 5.94 -13.45
N ASP A 187 -6.42 7.06 -13.84
CA ASP A 187 -6.42 8.30 -13.06
C ASP A 187 -7.18 8.15 -11.75
N HIS A 188 -8.29 7.40 -11.76
CA HIS A 188 -9.06 7.13 -10.55
C HIS A 188 -8.24 6.32 -9.54
N VAL A 189 -7.51 5.32 -10.04
CA VAL A 189 -6.59 4.52 -9.23
C VAL A 189 -5.43 5.36 -8.71
N ALA A 190 -4.81 6.18 -9.57
CA ALA A 190 -3.71 7.06 -9.17
C ALA A 190 -4.15 8.06 -8.10
N ALA A 191 -5.33 8.66 -8.24
CA ALA A 191 -5.91 9.54 -7.23
C ALA A 191 -6.17 8.79 -5.91
N ALA A 192 -6.73 7.58 -5.95
CA ALA A 192 -6.96 6.76 -4.77
C ALA A 192 -5.64 6.45 -4.02
N VAL A 193 -4.55 6.16 -4.74
CA VAL A 193 -3.22 5.91 -4.15
C VAL A 193 -2.66 7.15 -3.47
N LEU A 194 -2.74 8.33 -4.11
CA LEU A 194 -2.30 9.58 -3.50
C LEU A 194 -3.12 9.94 -2.25
N LEU A 195 -4.44 9.77 -2.32
CA LEU A 195 -5.34 9.99 -1.20
C LEU A 195 -5.15 8.97 -0.06
N GLY A 196 -4.57 7.80 -0.34
CA GLY A 196 -4.20 6.79 0.66
C GLY A 196 -3.26 7.30 1.75
N ILE A 197 -2.67 8.48 1.60
CA ILE A 197 -1.84 9.11 2.64
C ILE A 197 -2.60 9.33 3.95
N VAL A 198 -3.92 9.55 3.89
CA VAL A 198 -4.75 9.73 5.10
C VAL A 198 -4.77 8.48 5.99
N THR A 199 -4.56 7.30 5.39
CA THR A 199 -4.46 6.01 6.07
C THR A 199 -3.04 5.46 6.07
N PHE A 200 -2.03 6.29 5.76
CA PHE A 200 -0.61 5.94 5.60
C PHE A 200 -0.31 4.94 4.47
N ASP A 201 -1.34 4.54 3.70
CA ASP A 201 -1.28 3.56 2.61
C ASP A 201 -1.15 4.28 1.27
N SER A 202 -0.11 5.10 1.10
CA SER A 202 0.14 5.84 -0.14
C SER A 202 1.39 5.32 -0.84
N ASN A 203 1.28 4.13 -1.41
CA ASN A 203 2.44 3.43 -1.98
C ASN A 203 2.07 2.34 -3.00
N PHE A 204 3.07 1.96 -3.79
CA PHE A 204 3.09 0.71 -4.52
C PHE A 204 4.22 -0.18 -4.01
N LEU A 205 3.95 -1.47 -3.83
CA LEU A 205 4.96 -2.50 -3.70
C LEU A 205 5.07 -3.29 -5.00
N VAL A 206 6.29 -3.40 -5.51
CA VAL A 206 6.65 -4.21 -6.67
C VAL A 206 7.64 -5.28 -6.24
N LEU A 207 7.31 -6.54 -6.54
CA LEU A 207 8.16 -7.69 -6.26
C LEU A 207 8.63 -8.31 -7.58
N ARG A 208 9.90 -8.69 -7.65
CA ARG A 208 10.47 -9.43 -8.79
C ARG A 208 11.27 -10.62 -8.29
N PRO A 209 11.21 -11.80 -8.95
CA PRO A 209 12.12 -12.89 -8.64
C PRO A 209 13.59 -12.45 -8.81
N LEU A 210 14.48 -12.91 -7.94
CA LEU A 210 15.92 -12.82 -8.24
C LEU A 210 16.24 -13.85 -9.34
N THR A 211 16.79 -13.38 -10.45
CA THR A 211 17.32 -14.22 -11.54
C THR A 211 18.49 -15.07 -11.09
#